data_AF-A0A1D2X0V8-F1
#
_entry.id   AF-A0A1D2X0V8-F1
#
_cell.length_a   1.000
_cell.length_b   1.000
_cell.length_c   1.000
_cell.angle_alpha   90.00
_cell.angle_beta   90.00
_cell.angle_gamma   90.00
#
_symmetry.space_group_name_H-M   'P 1'
#
loop_
_entity.id
_entity.type
_entity.pdbx_description
1 polymer ?
#
loop_
_entity_poly.entity_id
_entity_poly.type
_entity_poly.pdbx_seq_one_letter_code
_entity_poly.pdbx_strand_id
1 'polypeptide(L)'
;KINKLTDSVVWSSIIGVFIVTFLPYTTVMVMENFNNFFAQLCFGLIFFISHLYYIIQSAIIRRSDPANIALQVYLKNGMRYSVYELIAFIIIFIIGYLFYPPIIIYGCLFVMMLWLIADQYVPTLREYLSH
;
A
#
# COMPACT_ATOMS: atom_id res chain seq x y z
N LYS A 1 -15.61 12.60 6.49
CA LYS A 1 -15.83 12.39 7.95
C LYS A 1 -16.48 11.02 8.14
N ILE A 2 -15.80 10.08 8.79
CA ILE A 2 -16.33 8.73 9.07
C ILE A 2 -17.25 8.86 10.29
N ASN A 3 -18.53 8.52 10.16
CA ASN A 3 -19.53 8.81 11.18
C ASN A 3 -19.72 7.66 12.21
N LYS A 4 -19.06 6.51 11.99
CA LYS A 4 -19.00 5.37 12.92
C LYS A 4 -17.62 4.72 12.86
N LEU A 5 -16.85 4.87 13.92
CA LEU A 5 -15.66 4.05 14.15
C LEU A 5 -16.13 2.72 14.75
N THR A 6 -16.15 1.67 13.92
CA THR A 6 -16.37 0.30 14.40
C THR A 6 -15.08 -0.23 15.00
N ASP A 7 -15.16 -1.02 16.07
CA ASP A 7 -14.00 -1.64 16.73
C ASP A 7 -13.06 -2.33 15.74
N SER A 8 -13.59 -2.97 14.69
CA SER A 8 -12.80 -3.60 13.63
C SER A 8 -11.88 -2.64 12.88
N VAL A 9 -12.29 -1.38 12.66
CA VAL A 9 -11.47 -0.35 11.99
C VAL A 9 -10.32 0.08 12.90
N VAL A 10 -10.58 0.18 14.21
CA VAL A 10 -9.56 0.52 15.23
C VAL A 10 -8.52 -0.58 15.33
N TRP A 11 -8.94 -1.83 15.49
CA TRP A 11 -8.03 -2.99 15.54
C TRP A 11 -7.16 -3.11 14.30
N SER A 12 -7.75 -2.93 13.12
CA SER A 12 -6.99 -2.95 11.88
C SER A 12 -5.96 -1.83 11.83
N SER A 13 -6.32 -0.61 12.25
CA SER A 13 -5.41 0.53 12.32
C SER A 13 -4.18 0.27 13.21
N ILE A 14 -4.36 -0.40 14.36
CA ILE A 14 -3.27 -0.82 15.25
C ILE A 14 -2.31 -1.77 14.53
N ILE A 15 -2.84 -2.75 13.79
CA ILE A 15 -2.04 -3.68 12.99
C ILE A 15 -1.23 -2.92 11.92
N GLY A 16 -1.84 -1.93 11.27
CA GLY A 16 -1.15 -1.07 10.31
C GLY A 16 0.06 -0.35 10.91
N VAL A 17 -0.11 0.26 12.09
CA VAL A 17 0.98 0.95 12.81
C VAL A 17 2.07 -0.03 13.24
N PHE A 18 1.70 -1.24 13.65
CA PHE A 18 2.66 -2.30 13.97
C PHE A 18 3.53 -2.67 12.77
N ILE A 19 2.94 -2.83 11.57
CA ILE A 19 3.69 -3.10 10.33
C ILE A 19 4.68 -1.97 10.02
N VAL A 20 4.24 -0.71 10.11
CA VAL A 20 5.09 0.48 9.86
C VAL A 20 6.28 0.53 10.82
N THR A 21 6.14 0.03 12.04
CA THR A 21 7.21 0.01 13.04
C THR A 21 8.37 -0.92 12.64
N PHE A 22 8.18 -1.87 11.72
CA PHE A 22 9.27 -2.70 11.20
C PHE A 22 10.13 -2.01 10.13
N LEU A 23 9.66 -0.91 9.53
CA LEU A 23 10.41 -0.16 8.52
C LEU A 23 11.82 0.26 8.98
N PRO A 24 12.03 0.87 10.17
CA PRO A 24 13.38 1.25 10.60
C PRO A 24 14.31 0.03 10.70
N TYR A 25 13.82 -1.11 11.17
CA TYR A 25 14.61 -2.34 11.29
C TYR A 25 15.11 -2.85 9.93
N THR A 26 14.22 -2.97 8.95
CA THR A 26 14.62 -3.43 7.61
C THR A 26 15.44 -2.39 6.84
N THR A 27 15.23 -1.11 7.13
CA THR A 27 16.04 -0.03 6.55
C THR A 27 17.50 -0.17 6.98
N VAL A 28 17.77 -0.41 8.27
CA VAL A 28 19.14 -0.68 8.75
C VAL A 28 19.71 -1.94 8.10
N MET A 29 18.92 -3.02 8.02
CA MET A 29 19.34 -4.27 7.39
C MET A 29 19.77 -4.09 5.92
N VAL A 30 19.05 -3.28 5.15
CA VAL A 30 19.43 -2.92 3.76
C VAL A 30 20.65 -2.02 3.72
N MET A 31 20.79 -1.06 4.64
CA MET A 31 21.97 -0.20 4.68
C MET A 31 23.26 -0.99 4.94
N GLU A 32 23.23 -1.94 5.88
CA GLU A 32 24.39 -2.77 6.20
C GLU A 32 24.69 -3.81 5.12
N ASN A 33 23.67 -4.30 4.41
CA ASN A 33 23.81 -5.38 3.43
C ASN A 33 23.18 -5.01 2.07
N PHE A 34 23.58 -3.88 1.51
CA PHE A 34 22.91 -3.29 0.34
C PHE A 34 22.82 -4.21 -0.88
N ASN A 35 23.90 -4.94 -1.21
CA ASN A 35 23.91 -5.85 -2.36
C ASN A 35 23.34 -7.25 -2.04
N ASN A 36 22.85 -7.48 -0.82
CA ASN A 36 22.29 -8.78 -0.44
C ASN A 36 20.82 -8.85 -0.81
N PHE A 37 20.45 -9.87 -1.60
CA PHE A 37 19.08 -10.13 -2.00
C PHE A 37 18.13 -10.31 -0.82
N PHE A 38 18.56 -11.02 0.23
CA PHE A 38 17.71 -11.27 1.39
C PHE A 38 17.34 -9.97 2.12
N ALA A 39 18.31 -9.07 2.31
CA ALA A 39 18.06 -7.78 2.93
C ALA A 39 17.10 -6.91 2.10
N GLN A 40 17.35 -6.83 0.79
CA GLN A 40 16.50 -6.09 -0.16
C GLN A 40 15.08 -6.65 -0.22
N LEU A 41 14.95 -7.98 -0.21
CA LEU A 41 13.65 -8.67 -0.20
C LEU A 41 12.89 -8.42 1.11
N CYS A 42 13.54 -8.49 2.27
CA CYS A 42 12.90 -8.16 3.56
C CYS A 42 12.35 -6.74 3.59
N PHE A 43 13.09 -5.77 3.05
CA PHE A 43 12.63 -4.39 2.94
C PHE A 43 11.44 -4.26 1.98
N GLY A 44 11.56 -4.80 0.77
CA GLY A 44 10.47 -4.78 -0.21
C GLY A 44 9.20 -5.48 0.27
N LEU A 45 9.34 -6.59 1.02
CA LEU A 45 8.23 -7.34 1.58
C LEU A 45 7.40 -6.51 2.57
N ILE A 46 8.01 -5.62 3.35
CA ILE A 46 7.24 -4.75 4.25
C ILE A 46 6.33 -3.82 3.46
N PHE A 47 6.79 -3.26 2.35
CA PHE A 47 5.95 -2.43 1.49
C PHE A 47 4.84 -3.24 0.82
N PHE A 48 5.16 -4.45 0.36
CA PHE A 48 4.17 -5.37 -0.18
C PHE A 48 3.07 -5.73 0.85
N ILE A 49 3.47 -6.05 2.08
CA ILE A 49 2.54 -6.34 3.19
C ILE A 49 1.74 -5.10 3.57
N SER A 50 2.37 -3.93 3.61
CA SER A 50 1.70 -2.65 3.87
C SER A 50 0.63 -2.36 2.81
N HIS A 51 0.92 -2.69 1.55
CA HIS A 51 -0.03 -2.54 0.45
C HIS A 51 -1.22 -3.51 0.56
N LEU A 52 -0.95 -4.78 0.88
CA LEU A 52 -2.00 -5.75 1.17
C LEU A 52 -2.87 -5.31 2.35
N TYR A 53 -2.25 -4.78 3.40
CA TYR A 53 -2.94 -4.21 4.54
C TYR A 53 -3.86 -3.05 4.13
N TYR A 54 -3.43 -2.15 3.24
CA TYR A 54 -4.28 -1.08 2.71
C TYR A 54 -5.52 -1.61 1.98
N ILE A 55 -5.38 -2.68 1.17
CA ILE A 55 -6.51 -3.33 0.49
C ILE A 55 -7.50 -3.93 1.50
N ILE A 56 -6.99 -4.58 2.55
CA ILE A 56 -7.83 -5.15 3.61
C ILE A 56 -8.54 -4.02 4.37
N GLN A 57 -7.81 -2.95 4.73
CA GLN A 57 -8.36 -1.83 5.48
C GLN A 57 -9.44 -1.08 4.70
N SER A 58 -9.23 -0.85 3.41
CA SER A 58 -10.25 -0.27 2.52
C SER A 58 -11.50 -1.15 2.44
N ALA A 59 -11.36 -2.47 2.41
CA ALA A 59 -12.50 -3.40 2.46
C ALA A 59 -13.25 -3.36 3.80
N ILE A 60 -12.54 -3.30 4.94
CA ILE A 60 -13.15 -3.20 6.29
C ILE A 60 -13.91 -1.88 6.44
N ILE A 61 -13.32 -0.77 6.02
CA ILE A 61 -13.96 0.56 6.04
C ILE A 61 -15.23 0.54 5.19
N ARG A 62 -15.17 -0.04 3.98
CA ARG A 62 -16.33 -0.15 3.09
C ARG A 62 -17.49 -0.93 3.71
N ARG A 63 -17.22 -1.97 4.49
CA ARG A 63 -18.24 -2.75 5.20
C ARG A 63 -18.80 -2.02 6.42
N SER A 64 -17.99 -1.17 7.06
CA SER A 64 -18.37 -0.48 8.30
C SER A 64 -19.27 0.73 8.07
N ASP A 65 -19.19 1.37 6.89
CA ASP A 65 -20.04 2.53 6.53
C ASP A 65 -20.73 2.33 5.17
N PRO A 66 -21.76 1.47 5.09
CA PRO A 66 -22.49 1.23 3.85
C PRO A 66 -23.38 2.40 3.43
N ALA A 67 -23.69 3.34 4.34
CA ALA A 67 -24.56 4.48 4.04
C ALA A 67 -23.86 5.53 3.16
N ASN A 68 -22.53 5.57 3.18
CA ASN A 68 -21.75 6.55 2.43
C ASN A 68 -21.41 6.06 1.00
N ILE A 69 -22.34 6.30 0.05
CA ILE A 69 -22.21 5.89 -1.36
C ILE A 69 -20.95 6.50 -2.02
N ALA A 70 -20.58 7.73 -1.65
CA ALA A 70 -19.37 8.38 -2.14
C ALA A 70 -18.09 7.62 -1.77
N LEU A 71 -18.00 7.22 -0.49
CA LEU A 71 -16.89 6.43 0.03
C LEU A 71 -16.84 5.05 -0.62
N GLN A 72 -17.99 4.43 -0.87
CA GLN A 72 -18.04 3.13 -1.54
C GLN A 72 -17.49 3.16 -2.97
N VAL A 73 -17.86 4.17 -3.76
CA VAL A 73 -17.38 4.33 -5.14
C VAL A 73 -15.88 4.61 -5.17
N TYR A 74 -15.39 5.47 -4.26
CA TYR A 74 -13.97 5.76 -4.09
C TYR A 74 -13.17 4.48 -3.81
N LEU A 75 -13.54 3.73 -2.78
CA LEU A 75 -12.84 2.52 -2.36
C LEU A 75 -12.93 1.42 -3.43
N LYS A 76 -14.05 1.32 -4.15
CA LYS A 76 -14.21 0.35 -5.25
C LYS A 76 -13.28 0.66 -6.42
N ASN A 77 -13.14 1.93 -6.81
CA ASN A 77 -12.22 2.31 -7.88
C ASN A 77 -10.77 2.15 -7.43
N GLY A 78 -10.41 2.57 -6.21
CA GLY A 78 -9.07 2.40 -5.64
C GLY A 78 -8.63 0.94 -5.60
N MET A 79 -9.52 0.02 -5.19
CA MET A 79 -9.21 -1.43 -5.18
C MET A 79 -8.86 -1.99 -6.58
N ARG A 80 -9.39 -1.41 -7.67
CA ARG A 80 -9.03 -1.84 -9.03
C ARG A 80 -7.60 -1.45 -9.39
N TYR A 81 -7.17 -0.24 -9.00
CA TYR A 81 -5.79 0.22 -9.20
C TYR A 81 -4.79 -0.56 -8.34
N SER A 82 -5.21 -0.94 -7.13
CA SER A 82 -4.41 -1.74 -6.20
C SER A 82 -3.93 -3.08 -6.75
N VAL A 83 -4.71 -3.73 -7.62
CA VAL A 83 -4.29 -5.01 -8.25
C VAL A 83 -3.11 -4.81 -9.19
N TYR A 84 -3.08 -3.71 -9.95
CA TYR A 84 -1.97 -3.41 -10.86
C TYR A 84 -0.68 -3.12 -10.07
N GLU A 85 -0.79 -2.48 -8.92
CA GLU A 85 0.35 -2.21 -8.03
C GLU A 85 0.91 -3.49 -7.40
N LEU A 86 0.06 -4.44 -7.00
CA LEU A 86 0.52 -5.76 -6.54
C LEU A 86 1.30 -6.50 -7.63
N ILE A 87 0.83 -6.44 -8.87
CA ILE A 87 1.53 -7.02 -10.02
C ILE A 87 2.88 -6.31 -10.23
N ALA A 88 2.92 -4.98 -10.11
CA ALA A 88 4.16 -4.21 -10.23
C ALA A 88 5.20 -4.61 -9.15
N PHE A 89 4.79 -4.79 -7.90
CA PHE A 89 5.67 -5.31 -6.84
C PHE A 89 6.26 -6.68 -7.19
N ILE A 90 5.43 -7.61 -7.69
CA ILE A 90 5.90 -8.94 -8.09
C ILE A 90 6.94 -8.84 -9.22
N ILE A 91 6.68 -8.00 -10.22
CA ILE A 91 7.62 -7.77 -11.34
C ILE A 91 8.95 -7.22 -10.80
N ILE A 92 8.92 -6.25 -9.89
CA ILE A 92 10.13 -5.67 -9.28
C ILE A 92 10.92 -6.72 -8.51
N PHE A 93 10.26 -7.60 -7.75
CA PHE A 93 10.95 -8.68 -7.04
C PHE A 93 11.62 -9.67 -8.00
N ILE A 94 10.97 -10.01 -9.11
CA ILE A 94 11.54 -10.89 -10.14
C ILE A 94 12.77 -10.23 -10.78
N ILE A 95 12.67 -8.94 -11.15
CA ILE A 95 13.79 -8.20 -11.76
C ILE A 95 14.95 -8.06 -10.75
N GLY A 96 14.65 -7.75 -9.49
CA GLY A 96 15.63 -7.64 -8.42
C GLY A 96 16.37 -8.94 -8.13
N TYR A 97 15.68 -10.08 -8.26
CA TYR A 97 16.30 -11.40 -8.13
C TYR A 97 17.23 -11.73 -9.32
N LEU A 98 16.82 -11.41 -10.54
CA LEU A 98 17.55 -11.81 -11.76
C LEU A 98 18.76 -10.93 -12.09
N PHE A 99 18.71 -9.64 -11.78
CA PHE A 99 19.73 -8.68 -12.24
C PHE A 99 20.55 -8.08 -11.10
N TYR A 100 19.90 -7.32 -10.21
CA TYR A 100 20.59 -6.55 -9.19
C TYR A 100 19.65 -6.30 -8.00
N PRO A 101 19.97 -6.80 -6.79
CA PRO A 101 19.07 -6.73 -5.65
C PRO A 101 18.58 -5.32 -5.26
N PRO A 102 19.41 -4.26 -5.34
CA PRO A 102 18.95 -2.89 -5.08
C PRO A 102 17.89 -2.35 -6.03
N ILE A 103 17.60 -3.02 -7.14
CA ILE A 103 16.43 -2.66 -7.97
C ILE A 103 15.14 -2.75 -7.14
N ILE A 104 15.09 -3.62 -6.12
CA ILE A 104 13.92 -3.78 -5.26
C ILE A 104 13.59 -2.48 -4.53
N ILE A 105 14.55 -1.85 -3.85
CA ILE A 105 14.30 -0.59 -3.12
C ILE A 105 13.85 0.54 -4.06
N TYR A 106 14.52 0.72 -5.20
CA TYR A 106 14.14 1.76 -6.17
C TYR A 106 12.77 1.49 -6.80
N GLY A 107 12.48 0.23 -7.13
CA GLY A 107 11.19 -0.18 -7.67
C GLY A 107 10.06 0.01 -6.65
N CYS A 108 10.27 -0.37 -5.39
CA CYS A 108 9.27 -0.18 -4.34
C CYS A 108 8.97 1.31 -4.14
N LEU A 109 9.98 2.18 -4.11
CA LEU A 109 9.79 3.63 -4.05
C LEU A 109 8.97 4.14 -5.24
N PHE A 110 9.26 3.67 -6.45
CA PHE A 110 8.53 4.06 -7.65
C PHE A 110 7.05 3.62 -7.59
N VAL A 111 6.76 2.38 -7.19
CA VAL A 111 5.38 1.90 -7.05
C VAL A 111 4.63 2.65 -5.97
N MET A 112 5.26 2.96 -4.83
CA MET A 112 4.64 3.77 -3.79
C MET A 112 4.30 5.17 -4.27
N MET A 113 5.17 5.80 -5.06
CA MET A 113 4.86 7.11 -5.65
C MET A 113 3.64 7.03 -6.57
N LEU A 114 3.58 6.01 -7.44
CA LEU A 114 2.42 5.79 -8.31
C LEU A 114 1.14 5.57 -7.51
N TRP A 115 1.21 4.80 -6.43
CA TRP A 115 0.07 4.56 -5.54
C TRP A 115 -0.42 5.82 -4.85
N LEU A 116 0.48 6.62 -4.29
CA LEU A 116 0.14 7.87 -3.61
C LEU A 116 -0.50 8.89 -4.57
N ILE A 117 0.03 8.97 -5.78
CA ILE A 117 -0.53 9.75 -6.88
C ILE A 117 -1.93 9.22 -7.21
N ALA A 118 -2.08 7.93 -7.48
CA ALA A 118 -3.37 7.32 -7.85
C ALA A 118 -4.45 7.55 -6.78
N ASP A 119 -4.13 7.37 -5.50
CA ASP A 119 -5.06 7.61 -4.39
C ASP A 119 -5.48 9.09 -4.30
N GLN A 120 -4.59 10.04 -4.61
CA GLN A 120 -4.89 11.47 -4.57
C GLN A 120 -5.74 11.98 -5.75
N TYR A 121 -5.77 11.31 -6.91
CA TYR A 121 -6.57 11.73 -8.08
C TYR A 121 -8.03 11.23 -8.04
N VAL A 122 -8.31 10.12 -7.35
CA VAL A 122 -9.68 9.57 -7.24
C VAL A 122 -10.70 10.52 -6.57
N PRO A 123 -10.36 11.33 -5.54
CA PRO A 123 -11.29 12.27 -4.92
C PRO A 123 -11.48 13.56 -5.76
N THR A 124 -10.42 14.08 -6.39
CA THR A 124 -10.48 15.33 -7.19
C THR A 124 -11.33 15.18 -8.45
N LEU A 125 -11.25 14.04 -9.15
CA LEU A 125 -12.10 13.80 -10.32
C LEU A 125 -13.60 13.78 -9.99
N ARG A 126 -13.95 13.38 -8.77
CA ARG A 126 -15.34 13.26 -8.32
C ARG A 126 -15.97 14.61 -7.98
N GLU A 127 -15.18 15.55 -7.45
CA GLU A 127 -15.60 16.94 -7.22
C GLU A 127 -15.88 17.65 -8.56
N TYR A 128 -15.02 17.46 -9.55
CA TYR A 128 -15.18 18.03 -10.90
C TYR A 128 -16.37 17.47 -11.69
N LEU A 129 -16.76 16.21 -11.47
CA LEU A 129 -17.90 15.58 -12.16
C LEU A 129 -19.25 15.80 -11.45
N SER A 130 -19.25 16.50 -10.31
CA SER A 130 -20.46 16.84 -9.54
C SER A 130 -20.96 18.27 -9.75
N HIS A 131 -20.27 19.02 -10.62
CA HIS A 131 -20.67 20.33 -11.15
C HIS A 131 -21.05 20.19 -12.62
#